data_AF-A0A948INA4-F1
#
_entry.id   AF-A0A948INA4-F1
#
_cell.length_a   1.000
_cell.length_b   1.000
_cell.length_c   1.000
_cell.angle_alpha   90.00
_cell.angle_beta   90.00
_cell.angle_gamma   90.00
#
_symmetry.space_group_name_H-M   'P 1'
#
loop_
_entity.id
_entity.type
_entity.pdbx_description
1 polymer ?
#
loop_
_entity_poly.entity_id
_entity_poly.type
_entity_poly.pdbx_seq_one_letter_code
_entity_poly.pdbx_strand_id
1 'polypeptide(L)'
;MPPEQSPRQPSAGQQSYVAVDVAADGSTTLDTFTAPHDSAASRRALIAADGVAVALWRGELLVGRWRRAGGRGFKPAPRDED
;
A
#
# COMPACT_ATOMS: atom_id res chain seq x y z
N MET A 1 -25.68 32.36 7.14
CA MET A 1 -25.43 30.94 7.45
C MET A 1 -24.50 30.40 6.37
N PRO A 2 -23.22 30.10 6.64
CA PRO A 2 -22.42 29.34 5.67
C PRO A 2 -22.94 27.89 5.62
N PRO A 3 -22.94 27.22 4.46
CA PRO A 3 -23.29 25.81 4.40
C PRO A 3 -22.24 24.98 5.13
N GLU A 4 -22.68 24.17 6.09
CA GLU A 4 -21.86 23.13 6.73
C GLU A 4 -21.27 22.23 5.64
N GLN A 5 -19.95 22.25 5.50
CA GLN A 5 -19.24 21.33 4.62
C GLN A 5 -19.40 19.92 5.20
N SER A 6 -20.30 19.14 4.61
CA SER A 6 -20.40 17.71 4.88
C SER A 6 -19.01 17.07 4.75
N PRO A 7 -18.57 16.21 5.67
CA PRO A 7 -17.28 15.54 5.56
C PRO A 7 -17.24 14.85 4.19
N ARG A 8 -16.20 15.12 3.39
CA ARG A 8 -16.00 14.49 2.07
C ARG A 8 -16.18 12.97 2.24
N GLN A 9 -17.33 12.46 1.85
CA GLN A 9 -17.54 11.01 1.73
C GLN A 9 -16.44 10.49 0.80
N PRO A 10 -15.78 9.37 1.13
CA PRO A 10 -14.92 8.71 0.16
C PRO A 10 -15.77 8.47 -1.08
N SER A 11 -15.31 8.98 -2.23
CA SER A 11 -16.05 8.88 -3.48
C SER A 11 -16.42 7.41 -3.73
N ALA A 12 -17.69 7.13 -4.03
CA ALA A 12 -18.19 5.77 -4.24
C ALA A 12 -17.22 4.98 -5.13
N GLY A 13 -16.60 3.94 -4.58
CA GLY A 13 -15.57 3.13 -5.24
C GLY A 13 -14.15 3.22 -4.66
N GLN A 14 -13.89 4.07 -3.67
CA GLN A 14 -12.60 4.09 -2.96
C GLN A 14 -12.56 3.05 -1.83
N GLN A 15 -11.51 2.22 -1.83
CA GLN A 15 -11.22 1.23 -0.81
C GLN A 15 -10.01 1.69 0.02
N SER A 16 -9.97 1.32 1.31
CA SER A 16 -8.86 1.68 2.21
C SER A 16 -7.77 0.61 2.19
N TYR A 17 -6.53 1.04 2.11
CA TYR A 17 -5.34 0.20 2.05
C TYR A 17 -4.30 0.65 3.08
N VAL A 18 -3.48 -0.29 3.51
CA VAL A 18 -2.29 -0.06 4.34
C VAL A 18 -1.09 -0.63 3.61
N ALA A 19 -0.15 0.24 3.22
CA ALA A 19 1.16 -0.16 2.75
C ALA A 19 2.14 -0.20 3.93
N VAL A 20 2.87 -1.30 4.04
CA VAL A 20 3.89 -1.53 5.05
C VAL A 20 5.22 -1.59 4.31
N ASP A 21 6.04 -0.54 4.44
CA ASP A 21 7.37 -0.47 3.85
C ASP A 21 8.42 -0.83 4.91
N VAL A 22 9.32 -1.75 4.57
CA VAL A 22 10.33 -2.30 5.46
C VAL A 22 11.70 -1.89 4.95
N ALA A 23 12.41 -1.09 5.74
CA ALA A 23 13.76 -0.63 5.43
C ALA A 23 14.82 -1.73 5.64
N ALA A 24 16.04 -1.49 5.17
CA ALA A 24 17.14 -2.45 5.25
C ALA A 24 17.59 -2.77 6.69
N ASP A 25 17.35 -1.84 7.63
CA ASP A 25 17.63 -2.01 9.05
C ASP A 25 16.50 -2.72 9.81
N GLY A 26 15.42 -3.13 9.11
CA GLY A 26 14.25 -3.76 9.69
C GLY A 26 13.22 -2.78 10.27
N SER A 27 13.49 -1.46 10.23
CA SER A 27 12.46 -0.48 10.58
C SER A 27 11.30 -0.53 9.59
N THR A 28 10.10 -0.23 10.08
CA THR A 28 8.86 -0.38 9.30
C THR A 28 8.06 0.91 9.34
N THR A 29 7.61 1.36 8.18
CA THR A 29 6.74 2.52 8.01
C THR A 29 5.38 2.08 7.49
N LEU A 30 4.30 2.62 8.05
CA LEU A 30 2.94 2.34 7.63
C LEU A 30 2.35 3.57 6.91
N ASP A 31 1.89 3.41 5.68
CA ASP A 31 1.15 4.40 4.90
C ASP A 31 -0.29 3.94 4.68
N THR A 32 -1.25 4.65 5.28
CA THR A 32 -2.69 4.35 5.13
C THR A 32 -3.32 5.29 4.11
N PHE A 33 -4.01 4.74 3.12
CA PHE A 33 -4.60 5.54 2.06
C PHE A 33 -5.79 4.89 1.36
N THR A 34 -6.52 5.69 0.57
CA THR A 34 -7.59 5.19 -0.28
C THR A 34 -7.15 5.07 -1.75
N ALA A 35 -7.69 4.06 -2.44
CA ALA A 35 -7.48 3.87 -3.87
C ALA A 35 -8.71 3.19 -4.52
N PRO A 36 -8.93 3.37 -5.84
CA PRO A 36 -10.12 2.83 -6.51
C PRO A 36 -10.10 1.30 -6.66
N HIS A 37 -8.92 0.68 -6.82
CA HIS A 37 -8.77 -0.76 -6.99
C HIS A 37 -7.34 -1.22 -6.65
N ASP A 38 -7.15 -2.53 -6.44
CA ASP A 38 -5.92 -3.14 -5.94
C ASP A 38 -4.69 -2.80 -6.80
N SER A 39 -4.83 -2.74 -8.13
CA SER A 39 -3.71 -2.38 -9.04
C SER A 39 -3.25 -0.93 -8.88
N ALA A 40 -4.17 0.01 -8.62
CA ALA A 40 -3.82 1.40 -8.36
C ALA A 40 -3.13 1.55 -7.00
N ALA A 41 -3.63 0.84 -5.99
CA ALA A 41 -3.04 0.79 -4.66
C ALA A 41 -1.61 0.21 -4.69
N SER A 42 -1.44 -0.93 -5.39
CA SER A 42 -0.14 -1.59 -5.57
C SER A 42 0.86 -0.67 -6.24
N ARG A 43 0.45 0.00 -7.34
CA ARG A 43 1.32 0.95 -8.04
C ARG A 43 1.75 2.11 -7.13
N ARG A 44 0.83 2.69 -6.36
CA ARG A 44 1.15 3.76 -5.41
C ARG A 44 2.14 3.27 -4.35
N ALA A 45 1.86 2.14 -3.72
CA ALA A 45 2.72 1.57 -2.67
C ALA A 45 4.14 1.32 -3.18
N LEU A 46 4.28 0.76 -4.39
CA LEU A 46 5.58 0.49 -4.99
C LEU A 46 6.36 1.74 -5.41
N ILE A 47 5.66 2.82 -5.80
CA ILE A 47 6.30 4.11 -6.13
C ILE A 47 6.78 4.83 -4.87
N ALA A 48 6.00 4.74 -3.79
CA ALA A 48 6.30 5.41 -2.53
C ALA A 48 7.30 4.64 -1.64
N ALA A 49 7.54 3.36 -1.92
CA ALA A 49 8.40 2.52 -1.08
C ALA A 49 9.90 2.80 -1.31
N ASP A 50 10.58 3.19 -0.23
CA ASP A 50 12.02 3.40 -0.19
C ASP A 50 12.78 2.18 0.36
N GLY A 51 12.07 1.29 1.07
CA GLY A 51 12.63 0.11 1.70
C GLY A 51 13.01 -1.03 0.77
N VAL A 52 13.36 -2.15 1.41
CA VAL A 52 13.77 -3.41 0.77
C VAL A 52 12.59 -4.37 0.57
N ALA A 53 11.48 -4.17 1.27
CA ALA A 53 10.27 -4.95 1.09
C ALA A 53 9.03 -4.10 1.35
N VAL A 54 7.96 -4.36 0.61
CA VAL A 54 6.67 -3.70 0.81
C VAL A 54 5.55 -4.74 0.82
N ALA A 55 4.61 -4.61 1.75
CA ALA A 55 3.39 -5.40 1.82
C ALA A 55 2.18 -4.47 1.75
N LEU A 56 1.17 -4.86 0.98
CA LEU A 56 -0.07 -4.10 0.81
C LEU A 56 -1.25 -4.91 1.36
N TRP A 57 -2.02 -4.25 2.23
CA TRP A 57 -3.19 -4.81 2.88
C TRP A 57 -4.44 -4.02 2.53
N ARG A 58 -5.57 -4.72 2.44
CA ARG A 58 -6.91 -4.13 2.35
C ARG A 58 -7.79 -4.73 3.44
N GLY A 59 -7.97 -3.99 4.54
CA GLY A 59 -8.50 -4.59 5.77
C GLY A 59 -7.58 -5.72 6.23
N GLU A 60 -8.14 -6.92 6.43
CA GLU A 60 -7.38 -8.12 6.81
C GLU A 60 -6.79 -8.89 5.61
N LEU A 61 -7.05 -8.44 4.38
CA LEU A 61 -6.62 -9.15 3.18
C LEU A 61 -5.20 -8.76 2.73
N LEU A 62 -4.34 -9.78 2.67
CA LEU A 62 -3.13 -9.93 1.85
C LEU A 62 -3.29 -9.52 0.36
N VAL A 63 -3.19 -8.24 -0.03
CA VAL A 63 -3.29 -7.85 -1.46
C VAL A 63 -2.03 -8.24 -2.23
N GLY A 64 -0.85 -7.94 -1.68
CA GLY A 64 0.40 -8.28 -2.33
C GLY A 64 1.62 -7.99 -1.47
N ARG A 65 2.73 -8.62 -1.84
CA ARG A 65 4.03 -8.40 -1.21
C ARG A 65 5.14 -8.43 -2.23
N TRP A 66 6.10 -7.53 -2.07
CA TRP A 66 7.21 -7.37 -2.99
C TRP A 66 8.52 -7.17 -2.25
N ARG A 67 9.61 -7.61 -2.85
CA ARG A 67 10.98 -7.36 -2.39
C ARG A 67 11.77 -6.63 -3.46
N ARG A 68 12.62 -5.70 -3.03
CA ARG A 68 13.51 -4.94 -3.91
C ARG A 68 14.61 -5.88 -4.41
N ALA A 69 14.63 -6.13 -5.72
CA ALA A 69 15.58 -7.05 -6.37
C ALA A 69 16.65 -6.24 -7.11
N GLY A 70 17.62 -5.71 -6.36
CA GLY A 70 18.79 -5.00 -6.91
C GLY A 70 18.45 -3.69 -7.65
N GLY A 71 18.87 -2.56 -7.09
CA GLY A 71 18.98 -1.26 -7.78
C GLY A 71 17.70 -0.54 -8.24
N ARG A 72 16.75 -1.22 -8.91
CA ARG A 72 15.66 -0.49 -9.62
C ARG A 72 14.28 -1.12 -9.65
N GLY A 73 14.02 -2.25 -9.00
CA GLY A 73 12.68 -2.84 -9.08
C GLY A 73 12.27 -3.68 -7.89
N PHE A 74 10.98 -3.57 -7.56
CA PHE A 74 10.28 -4.52 -6.70
C PHE A 74 9.83 -5.73 -7.52
N LYS A 75 10.11 -6.93 -7.03
CA LYS A 75 9.60 -8.20 -7.57
C LYS A 75 8.62 -8.81 -6.58
N PRO A 76 7.58 -9.52 -7.03
CA PRO A 76 6.72 -10.28 -6.14
C PRO A 76 7.56 -11.18 -5.24
N ALA A 77 7.34 -11.11 -3.93
CA ALA A 77 7.97 -12.07 -3.04
C ALA A 77 7.26 -13.42 -3.24
N PRO A 78 8.00 -14.54 -3.32
CA PRO A 78 7.39 -15.88 -3.44
C PRO A 78 6.36 -16.02 -2.34
N ARG A 79 5.21 -16.67 -2.60
CA ARG A 79 4.30 -17.10 -1.53
C ARG A 79 5.10 -18.07 -0.63
N ASP A 80 4.97 -17.94 0.68
CA ASP A 80 5.42 -18.97 1.60
C ASP A 80 4.41 -20.07 1.32
N GLU A 81 4.79 -20.99 0.43
CA GLU A 81 4.11 -22.26 0.31
C GLU A 81 4.52 -23.03 1.55
N ASP A 82 3.57 -23.15 2.49
CA ASP A 82 3.65 -23.99 3.68
C ASP A 82 3.73 -25.47 3.29
#